data_AF-A0A317IM72-F1
#
_entry.id   AF-A0A317IM72-F1
#
_cell.length_a   1.000
_cell.length_b   1.000
_cell.length_c   1.000
_cell.angle_alpha   90.00
_cell.angle_beta   90.00
_cell.angle_gamma   90.00
#
_symmetry.space_group_name_H-M   'P 1'
#
loop_
_entity.id
_entity.type
_entity.pdbx_description
1 polymer ?
#
loop_
_entity_poly.entity_id
_entity_poly.type
_entity_poly.pdbx_seq_one_letter_code
_entity_poly.pdbx_strand_id
1 'polypeptide(L)'
;MEPKKGISFFKKSRVFVKSIWNNLFILTFLIGFLISSLIFIHMESTYESDLFQNVVQKIYHEGNGKMSADSFLVHAVHMTKRLMIDREIIFKNAEFNDIKGGFLKPATVDLATAYGSCGSYSNVLARILVRDGKEVRFAQMKVNGVYGGHILIEAKGDNGWVVLDPIYDLYFVSPDKHLASFEEVASNWNFYQNQVPADYNLNYNYSGVRYTNWNKIPIALPLVKKIISLFVGPKNADQISLRSYFLKTYETIFQVGLIFLILISAHTFEVFRRQRRFNLSAINRDSDISLLDQRIPA
;
A
#
# COMPACT_ATOMS: atom_id res chain seq x y z
N MET A 1 47.75 -7.01 18.15
CA MET A 1 46.31 -7.04 17.81
C MET A 1 45.54 -6.39 18.95
N GLU A 2 45.02 -5.17 18.76
CA GLU A 2 44.20 -4.46 19.76
C GLU A 2 42.70 -4.53 19.41
N PRO A 3 41.88 -5.30 20.13
CA PRO A 3 40.43 -5.23 20.04
C PRO A 3 39.85 -4.67 21.34
N LYS A 4 39.90 -3.34 21.57
CA LYS A 4 39.22 -2.71 22.73
C LYS A 4 38.46 -1.41 22.48
N LYS A 5 38.50 -0.82 21.28
CA LYS A 5 37.79 0.46 21.01
C LYS A 5 36.29 0.31 20.69
N GLY A 6 35.82 -0.85 20.25
CA GLY A 6 34.41 -1.04 19.84
C GLY A 6 33.38 -1.07 20.97
N ILE A 7 33.70 -1.63 22.14
CA ILE A 7 32.72 -1.90 23.21
C ILE A 7 32.29 -0.62 23.96
N SER A 8 33.17 0.39 24.00
CA SER A 8 32.91 1.70 24.62
C SER A 8 31.80 2.48 23.90
N PHE A 9 31.82 2.45 22.57
CA PHE A 9 30.89 3.23 21.74
C PHE A 9 29.43 2.75 21.90
N PHE A 10 29.19 1.45 21.93
CA PHE A 10 27.86 0.86 22.09
C PHE A 10 27.21 1.13 23.46
N LYS A 11 28.01 1.25 24.53
CA LYS A 11 27.47 1.59 25.85
C LYS A 11 27.02 3.05 25.90
N LYS A 12 27.80 3.97 25.31
CA LYS A 12 27.49 5.41 25.28
C LYS A 12 26.23 5.70 24.44
N SER A 13 26.08 5.03 23.30
CA SER A 13 24.87 5.16 22.46
C SER A 13 23.61 4.66 23.17
N ARG A 14 23.68 3.55 23.90
CA ARG A 14 22.52 2.99 24.64
C ARG A 14 22.03 3.91 25.76
N VAL A 15 22.94 4.55 26.50
CA VAL A 15 22.59 5.51 27.56
C VAL A 15 21.94 6.76 26.96
N PHE A 16 22.51 7.28 25.87
CA PHE A 16 21.96 8.42 25.15
C PHE A 16 20.54 8.15 24.61
N VAL A 17 20.33 7.01 23.95
CA VAL A 17 19.02 6.57 23.47
C VAL A 17 18.03 6.46 24.63
N LYS A 18 18.41 5.83 25.74
CA LYS A 18 17.55 5.71 26.93
C LYS A 18 17.20 7.08 27.55
N SER A 19 18.10 8.05 27.48
CA SER A 19 17.83 9.42 27.95
C SER A 19 16.79 10.11 27.07
N ILE A 20 16.92 10.00 25.74
CA ILE A 20 15.93 10.53 24.79
C ILE A 20 14.56 9.89 24.99
N TRP A 21 14.51 8.55 25.07
CA TRP A 21 13.27 7.79 25.19
C TRP A 21 12.53 7.95 26.52
N ASN A 22 13.14 8.57 27.53
CA ASN A 22 12.51 8.89 28.82
C ASN A 22 12.30 10.38 29.04
N ASN A 23 12.64 11.23 28.06
CA ASN A 23 12.44 12.66 28.15
C ASN A 23 10.99 13.01 27.73
N LEU A 24 10.18 13.45 28.69
CA LEU A 24 8.78 13.78 28.44
C LEU A 24 8.60 14.88 27.40
N PHE A 25 9.50 15.87 27.32
CA PHE A 25 9.40 16.94 26.32
C PHE A 25 9.54 16.38 24.90
N ILE A 26 10.50 15.49 24.68
CA ILE A 26 10.71 14.84 23.37
C ILE A 26 9.51 13.96 23.03
N LEU A 27 9.02 13.19 23.99
CA LEU A 27 7.86 12.33 23.78
C LEU A 27 6.58 13.11 23.45
N THR A 28 6.30 14.19 24.18
CA THR A 28 5.17 15.08 23.88
C THR A 28 5.31 15.76 22.52
N PHE A 29 6.51 16.20 22.16
CA PHE A 29 6.79 16.72 20.83
C PHE A 29 6.52 15.68 19.73
N LEU A 30 6.99 14.45 19.89
CA LEU A 30 6.76 13.35 18.94
C LEU A 30 5.27 13.03 18.78
N ILE A 31 4.50 13.05 19.87
CA ILE A 31 3.03 12.89 19.82
C ILE A 31 2.41 14.00 18.98
N GLY A 32 2.76 15.26 19.23
CA GLY A 32 2.25 16.41 18.46
C GLY A 32 2.60 16.31 16.97
N PHE A 33 3.85 15.96 16.66
CA PHE A 33 4.31 15.74 15.28
C PHE A 33 3.54 14.61 14.58
N LEU A 34 3.31 13.48 15.26
CA LEU A 34 2.56 12.35 14.72
C LEU A 34 1.09 12.71 14.49
N ILE A 35 0.45 13.41 15.42
CA ILE A 35 -0.94 13.87 15.26
C ILE A 35 -1.04 14.79 14.03
N SER A 36 -0.15 15.77 13.90
CA SER A 36 -0.14 16.68 12.75
C SER A 36 0.07 15.93 11.42
N SER A 37 1.03 14.99 11.40
CA SER A 37 1.29 14.15 10.23
C SER A 37 0.08 13.28 9.85
N LEU A 38 -0.60 12.70 10.84
CA LEU A 38 -1.79 11.88 10.64
C LEU A 38 -2.96 12.68 10.08
N ILE A 39 -3.16 13.92 10.56
CA ILE A 39 -4.18 14.82 10.00
C ILE A 39 -3.88 15.08 8.51
N PHE A 40 -2.63 15.41 8.18
CA PHE A 40 -2.23 15.63 6.79
C PHE A 40 -2.45 14.38 5.91
N ILE A 41 -2.01 13.20 6.38
CA ILE A 41 -2.20 11.94 5.64
C ILE A 41 -3.69 11.61 5.47
N HIS A 42 -4.51 11.88 6.49
CA HIS A 42 -5.96 11.69 6.40
C HIS A 42 -6.59 12.59 5.34
N MET A 43 -6.20 13.87 5.29
CA MET A 43 -6.67 14.79 4.25
C MET A 43 -6.30 14.29 2.85
N GLU A 44 -5.06 13.81 2.65
CA GLU A 44 -4.63 13.23 1.36
C GLU A 44 -5.41 11.96 1.01
N SER A 45 -5.68 11.10 2.01
CA SER A 45 -6.48 9.88 1.83
C SER A 45 -7.91 10.19 1.41
N THR A 46 -8.53 11.20 2.02
CA THR A 46 -9.88 11.65 1.68
C THR A 46 -9.91 12.25 0.28
N TYR A 47 -8.95 13.14 -0.03
CA TYR A 47 -8.81 13.73 -1.36
C TYR A 47 -8.67 12.66 -2.47
N GLU A 48 -7.78 11.67 -2.30
CA GLU A 48 -7.63 10.58 -3.27
C GLU A 48 -8.93 9.77 -3.39
N SER A 49 -9.58 9.48 -2.27
CA SER A 49 -10.84 8.70 -2.27
C SER A 49 -11.96 9.43 -3.01
N ASP A 50 -12.10 10.74 -2.82
CA ASP A 50 -13.10 11.56 -3.48
C ASP A 50 -12.79 11.71 -4.99
N LEU A 51 -11.51 11.86 -5.34
CA LEU A 51 -11.08 11.87 -6.74
C LEU A 51 -11.52 10.59 -7.48
N PHE A 52 -11.21 9.42 -6.92
CA PHE A 52 -11.60 8.15 -7.54
C PHE A 52 -13.11 7.91 -7.48
N GLN A 53 -13.81 8.40 -6.45
CA GLN A 53 -15.28 8.38 -6.41
C GLN A 53 -15.89 9.15 -7.58
N ASN A 54 -15.35 10.34 -7.88
CA ASN A 54 -15.82 11.15 -9.00
C ASN A 54 -15.59 10.44 -10.35
N VAL A 55 -14.48 9.71 -10.50
CA VAL A 55 -14.23 8.88 -11.69
C VAL A 55 -15.24 7.75 -11.81
N VAL A 56 -15.53 7.04 -10.71
CA VAL A 56 -16.56 5.97 -10.67
C VAL A 56 -17.94 6.53 -11.03
N GLN A 57 -18.33 7.67 -10.45
CA GLN A 57 -19.59 8.34 -10.78
C GLN A 57 -19.66 8.74 -12.25
N LYS A 58 -18.55 9.22 -12.82
CA LYS A 58 -18.49 9.54 -14.25
C LYS A 58 -18.67 8.31 -15.13
N ILE A 59 -18.07 7.17 -14.77
CA ILE A 59 -18.26 5.90 -15.48
C ILE A 59 -19.74 5.50 -15.47
N TYR A 60 -20.39 5.53 -14.30
CA TYR A 60 -21.82 5.23 -14.21
C TYR A 60 -22.68 6.21 -15.01
N HIS A 61 -22.34 7.50 -15.00
CA HIS A 61 -23.06 8.49 -15.78
C HIS A 61 -22.97 8.23 -17.29
N GLU A 62 -21.76 7.91 -17.79
CA GLU A 62 -21.54 7.53 -19.19
C GLU A 62 -22.25 6.21 -19.57
N GLY A 63 -22.49 5.32 -18.59
CA GLY A 63 -23.24 4.07 -18.75
C GLY A 63 -24.72 4.11 -18.37
N ASN A 64 -25.37 5.30 -18.35
CA ASN A 64 -26.79 5.47 -18.02
C ASN A 64 -27.21 4.99 -16.60
N GLY A 65 -26.29 4.98 -15.64
CA GLY A 65 -26.55 4.84 -14.20
C GLY A 65 -26.81 3.42 -13.68
N LYS A 66 -27.17 2.46 -14.54
CA LYS A 66 -27.30 1.03 -14.18
C LYS A 66 -26.45 0.19 -15.11
N MET A 67 -25.43 -0.46 -14.57
CA MET A 67 -24.50 -1.30 -15.31
C MET A 67 -24.31 -2.63 -14.57
N SER A 68 -24.12 -3.72 -15.31
CA SER A 68 -23.64 -4.98 -14.74
C SER A 68 -22.18 -4.84 -14.28
N ALA A 69 -21.65 -5.82 -13.54
CA ALA A 69 -20.25 -5.75 -13.14
C ALA A 69 -19.34 -5.76 -14.38
N ASP A 70 -19.59 -6.65 -15.34
CA ASP A 70 -18.78 -6.78 -16.56
C ASP A 70 -18.82 -5.50 -17.40
N SER A 71 -20.00 -4.88 -17.55
CA SER A 71 -20.14 -3.60 -18.25
C SER A 71 -19.36 -2.49 -17.55
N PHE A 72 -19.40 -2.42 -16.22
CA PHE A 72 -18.61 -1.45 -15.47
C PHE A 72 -17.10 -1.68 -15.65
N LEU A 73 -16.63 -2.93 -15.62
CA LEU A 73 -15.21 -3.26 -15.83
C LEU A 73 -14.71 -2.73 -17.19
N VAL A 74 -15.47 -2.96 -18.25
CA VAL A 74 -15.14 -2.49 -19.61
C VAL A 74 -15.04 -0.96 -19.66
N HIS A 75 -16.05 -0.24 -19.13
CA HIS A 75 -15.98 1.22 -19.09
C HIS A 75 -14.85 1.75 -18.21
N ALA A 76 -14.48 1.04 -17.13
CA ALA A 76 -13.35 1.41 -16.29
C ALA A 76 -12.01 1.28 -17.03
N VAL A 77 -11.85 0.26 -17.88
CA VAL A 77 -10.67 0.11 -18.77
C VAL A 77 -10.57 1.30 -19.72
N HIS A 78 -11.63 1.60 -20.46
CA HIS A 78 -11.70 2.74 -21.38
C HIS A 78 -11.42 4.07 -20.68
N MET A 79 -12.06 4.30 -19.53
CA MET A 79 -11.85 5.50 -18.73
C MET A 79 -10.39 5.63 -18.28
N THR A 80 -9.78 4.54 -17.84
CA THR A 80 -8.37 4.53 -17.42
C THR A 80 -7.47 4.87 -18.58
N LYS A 81 -7.61 4.20 -19.73
CA LYS A 81 -6.80 4.46 -20.92
C LYS A 81 -6.87 5.93 -21.34
N ARG A 82 -8.09 6.48 -21.42
CA ARG A 82 -8.34 7.90 -21.77
C ARG A 82 -7.66 8.85 -20.79
N LEU A 83 -7.93 8.70 -19.49
CA LEU A 83 -7.36 9.56 -18.45
C LEU A 83 -5.82 9.55 -18.46
N MET A 84 -5.22 8.40 -18.76
CA MET A 84 -3.78 8.23 -18.71
C MET A 84 -3.09 8.71 -19.99
N ILE A 85 -3.63 8.44 -21.19
CA ILE A 85 -3.07 8.97 -22.45
C ILE A 85 -3.02 10.50 -22.42
N ASP A 86 -4.13 11.15 -22.07
CA ASP A 86 -4.24 12.61 -22.12
C ASP A 86 -3.16 13.27 -21.22
N ARG A 87 -2.84 12.61 -20.09
CA ARG A 87 -1.84 13.09 -19.13
C ARG A 87 -0.43 12.69 -19.48
N GLU A 88 -0.22 11.50 -20.03
CA GLU A 88 1.08 11.07 -20.53
C GLU A 88 1.61 12.05 -21.58
N ILE A 89 0.74 12.55 -22.47
CA ILE A 89 1.11 13.56 -23.47
C ILE A 89 1.63 14.85 -22.82
N ILE A 90 1.03 15.27 -21.71
CA ILE A 90 1.35 16.54 -21.03
C ILE A 90 2.58 16.39 -20.11
N PHE A 91 2.68 15.28 -19.38
CA PHE A 91 3.67 15.05 -18.33
C PHE A 91 4.80 14.10 -18.75
N LYS A 92 4.92 13.80 -20.05
CA LYS A 92 5.99 12.96 -20.59
C LYS A 92 7.35 13.48 -20.11
N ASN A 93 8.13 12.62 -19.46
CA ASN A 93 9.45 12.92 -18.89
C ASN A 93 9.47 13.83 -17.64
N ALA A 94 8.31 14.14 -17.03
CA ALA A 94 8.28 14.79 -15.72
C ALA A 94 8.57 13.75 -14.62
N GLU A 95 9.80 13.74 -14.11
CA GLU A 95 10.16 12.95 -12.93
C GLU A 95 9.78 13.71 -11.65
N PHE A 96 8.83 13.16 -10.90
CA PHE A 96 8.51 13.64 -9.56
C PHE A 96 9.40 12.91 -8.55
N ASN A 97 10.59 13.45 -8.33
CA ASN A 97 11.58 12.93 -7.36
C ASN A 97 11.31 13.40 -5.92
N ASP A 98 10.11 13.89 -5.62
CA ASP A 98 9.71 14.29 -4.28
C ASP A 98 9.30 13.07 -3.42
N ILE A 99 9.04 13.30 -2.13
CA ILE A 99 8.66 12.22 -1.21
C ILE A 99 7.38 11.49 -1.70
N LYS A 100 6.46 12.21 -2.35
CA LYS A 100 5.22 11.63 -2.87
C LYS A 100 5.49 10.72 -4.08
N GLY A 101 6.21 11.17 -5.09
CA GLY A 101 6.48 10.40 -6.30
C GLY A 101 7.61 9.37 -6.19
N GLY A 102 8.61 9.64 -5.36
CA GLY A 102 9.75 8.73 -5.15
C GLY A 102 9.45 7.60 -4.17
N PHE A 103 8.85 7.92 -3.02
CA PHE A 103 8.70 6.97 -1.89
C PHE A 103 7.29 6.43 -1.74
N LEU A 104 6.27 7.31 -1.72
CA LEU A 104 4.89 6.89 -1.44
C LEU A 104 4.18 6.28 -2.65
N LYS A 105 4.42 6.82 -3.85
CA LYS A 105 3.82 6.38 -5.12
C LYS A 105 2.30 6.14 -5.02
N PRO A 106 1.52 7.13 -4.54
CA PRO A 106 0.08 7.02 -4.50
C PRO A 106 -0.47 6.98 -5.93
N ALA A 107 -1.68 6.45 -6.08
CA ALA A 107 -2.29 6.33 -7.40
C ALA A 107 -2.63 7.69 -8.04
N THR A 108 -2.74 8.75 -7.23
CA THR A 108 -2.83 10.14 -7.74
C THR A 108 -1.60 10.57 -8.51
N VAL A 109 -0.40 10.14 -8.09
CA VAL A 109 0.84 10.41 -8.84
C VAL A 109 0.86 9.58 -10.12
N ASP A 110 0.49 8.30 -10.04
CA ASP A 110 0.37 7.46 -11.25
C ASP A 110 -0.63 8.06 -12.25
N LEU A 111 -1.78 8.52 -11.76
CA LEU A 111 -2.79 9.20 -12.58
C LEU A 111 -2.26 10.48 -13.18
N ALA A 112 -1.56 11.32 -12.41
CA ALA A 112 -1.07 12.61 -12.88
C ALA A 112 0.02 12.46 -13.94
N THR A 113 0.91 11.50 -13.76
CA THR A 113 2.18 11.46 -14.51
C THR A 113 2.21 10.40 -15.59
N ALA A 114 1.37 9.38 -15.48
CA ALA A 114 1.52 8.11 -16.20
C ALA A 114 2.95 7.53 -16.10
N TYR A 115 3.72 7.95 -15.09
CA TYR A 115 5.15 7.67 -14.95
C TYR A 115 5.34 6.25 -14.44
N GLY A 116 5.41 5.30 -15.37
CA GLY A 116 5.71 3.91 -15.03
C GLY A 116 4.86 2.90 -15.79
N SER A 117 5.04 2.81 -17.10
CA SER A 117 4.66 1.63 -17.91
C SER A 117 3.22 1.11 -17.63
N CYS A 118 3.02 -0.17 -17.83
CA CYS A 118 1.83 -0.95 -17.50
C CYS A 118 1.46 -0.93 -16.01
N GLY A 119 2.42 -0.65 -15.11
CA GLY A 119 2.23 -0.66 -13.66
C GLY A 119 1.38 0.50 -13.16
N SER A 120 1.58 1.71 -13.68
CA SER A 120 0.81 2.90 -13.32
C SER A 120 -0.63 2.82 -13.85
N TYR A 121 -0.81 2.41 -15.11
CA TYR A 121 -2.14 2.15 -15.69
C TYR A 121 -2.92 1.12 -14.86
N SER A 122 -2.27 0.01 -14.50
CA SER A 122 -2.87 -1.02 -13.63
C SER A 122 -3.22 -0.49 -12.25
N ASN A 123 -2.37 0.36 -11.64
CA ASN A 123 -2.66 0.98 -10.34
C ASN A 123 -3.91 1.88 -10.40
N VAL A 124 -4.01 2.74 -11.42
CA VAL A 124 -5.18 3.62 -11.60
C VAL A 124 -6.45 2.80 -11.82
N LEU A 125 -6.42 1.81 -12.71
CA LEU A 125 -7.55 0.92 -12.94
C LEU A 125 -7.96 0.21 -11.64
N ALA A 126 -7.00 -0.38 -10.93
CA ALA A 126 -7.27 -1.05 -9.67
C ALA A 126 -7.91 -0.11 -8.64
N ARG A 127 -7.50 1.16 -8.54
CA ARG A 127 -8.13 2.10 -7.61
C ARG A 127 -9.57 2.39 -7.96
N ILE A 128 -9.87 2.58 -9.25
CA ILE A 128 -11.23 2.80 -9.74
C ILE A 128 -12.11 1.60 -9.37
N LEU A 129 -11.64 0.39 -9.69
CA LEU A 129 -12.36 -0.85 -9.44
C LEU A 129 -12.57 -1.12 -7.93
N VAL A 130 -11.55 -0.94 -7.11
CA VAL A 130 -11.67 -1.09 -5.64
C VAL A 130 -12.59 -0.03 -5.05
N ARG A 131 -12.63 1.19 -5.62
CA ARG A 131 -13.55 2.23 -5.17
C ARG A 131 -15.01 1.86 -5.45
N ASP A 132 -15.27 1.11 -6.53
CA ASP A 132 -16.57 0.51 -6.83
C ASP A 132 -16.86 -0.79 -6.03
N GLY A 133 -15.96 -1.20 -5.14
CA GLY A 133 -16.13 -2.40 -4.32
C GLY A 133 -15.80 -3.71 -5.05
N LYS A 134 -15.10 -3.65 -6.19
CA LYS A 134 -14.62 -4.86 -6.88
C LYS A 134 -13.38 -5.42 -6.19
N GLU A 135 -13.33 -6.74 -6.10
CA GLU A 135 -12.09 -7.45 -5.77
C GLU A 135 -11.14 -7.40 -6.97
N VAL A 136 -9.88 -7.08 -6.71
CA VAL A 136 -8.84 -6.96 -7.76
C VAL A 136 -7.56 -7.67 -7.36
N ARG A 137 -6.83 -8.16 -8.36
CA ARG A 137 -5.48 -8.71 -8.21
C ARG A 137 -4.58 -8.23 -9.34
N PHE A 138 -3.37 -7.83 -8.99
CA PHE A 138 -2.36 -7.45 -9.99
C PHE A 138 -1.75 -8.71 -10.58
N ALA A 139 -2.00 -8.93 -11.86
CA ALA A 139 -1.46 -10.06 -12.60
C ALA A 139 -0.12 -9.64 -13.22
N GLN A 140 0.98 -10.17 -12.66
CA GLN A 140 2.33 -9.98 -13.20
C GLN A 140 2.59 -11.06 -14.24
N MET A 141 2.38 -10.72 -15.50
CA MET A 141 2.54 -11.64 -16.62
C MET A 141 4.01 -12.03 -16.81
N LYS A 142 4.21 -13.27 -17.23
CA LYS A 142 5.50 -13.81 -17.66
C LYS A 142 5.75 -13.41 -19.11
N VAL A 143 6.88 -12.73 -19.35
CA VAL A 143 7.32 -12.32 -20.69
C VAL A 143 8.75 -12.83 -20.85
N ASN A 144 9.02 -13.57 -21.93
CA ASN A 144 10.34 -14.13 -22.22
C ASN A 144 10.96 -14.90 -21.04
N GLY A 145 10.15 -15.69 -20.33
CA GLY A 145 10.63 -16.48 -19.18
C GLY A 145 10.61 -15.74 -17.84
N VAL A 146 10.46 -14.41 -17.82
CA VAL A 146 10.58 -13.57 -16.62
C VAL A 146 9.23 -12.98 -16.21
N TYR A 147 8.89 -13.10 -14.93
CA TYR A 147 7.64 -12.53 -14.39
C TYR A 147 7.74 -11.03 -14.13
N GLY A 148 6.65 -10.33 -14.44
CA GLY A 148 6.53 -8.88 -14.27
C GLY A 148 7.03 -8.09 -15.48
N GLY A 149 7.18 -8.73 -16.64
CA GLY A 149 7.46 -8.04 -17.89
C GLY A 149 6.26 -7.21 -18.39
N HIS A 150 5.05 -7.58 -17.98
CA HIS A 150 3.83 -6.78 -18.13
C HIS A 150 2.96 -6.95 -16.88
N ILE A 151 2.26 -5.89 -16.48
CA ILE A 151 1.36 -5.89 -15.33
C ILE A 151 -0.01 -5.45 -15.84
N LEU A 152 -1.01 -6.27 -15.52
CA LEU A 152 -2.40 -6.02 -15.83
C LEU A 152 -3.26 -6.31 -14.59
N ILE A 153 -4.57 -6.08 -14.68
CA ILE A 153 -5.50 -6.33 -13.58
C ILE A 153 -6.38 -7.52 -13.90
N GLU A 154 -6.61 -8.38 -12.91
CA GLU A 154 -7.82 -9.18 -12.90
C GLU A 154 -8.78 -8.66 -11.84
N ALA A 155 -10.07 -8.62 -12.19
CA ALA A 155 -11.12 -8.14 -11.31
C ALA A 155 -12.30 -9.12 -11.29
N LYS A 156 -13.06 -9.14 -10.19
CA LYS A 156 -14.29 -9.91 -10.11
C LYS A 156 -15.41 -9.22 -10.91
N GLY A 157 -15.78 -9.86 -12.03
CA GLY A 157 -16.95 -9.55 -12.84
C GLY A 157 -18.16 -10.40 -12.45
N ASP A 158 -19.17 -10.42 -13.33
CA ASP A 158 -20.43 -11.14 -13.12
C ASP A 158 -20.21 -12.67 -13.12
N ASN A 159 -19.25 -13.15 -13.91
CA ASN A 159 -19.02 -14.58 -14.16
C ASN A 159 -17.70 -15.11 -13.57
N GLY A 160 -17.01 -14.32 -12.75
CA GLY A 160 -15.75 -14.72 -12.13
C GLY A 160 -14.64 -13.71 -12.31
N TRP A 161 -13.40 -14.19 -12.43
CA TRP A 161 -12.25 -13.31 -12.67
C TRP A 161 -12.21 -12.92 -14.14
N VAL A 162 -11.97 -11.64 -14.39
CA VAL A 162 -11.87 -11.06 -15.72
C VAL A 162 -10.53 -10.38 -15.86
N VAL A 163 -9.82 -10.64 -16.96
CA VAL A 163 -8.53 -10.01 -17.26
C VAL A 163 -8.72 -8.71 -18.02
N LEU A 164 -8.08 -7.65 -17.53
CA LEU A 164 -8.23 -6.27 -17.98
C LEU A 164 -6.87 -5.65 -18.18
N ASP A 165 -6.61 -5.14 -19.38
CA ASP A 165 -5.37 -4.46 -19.74
C ASP A 165 -5.62 -2.99 -20.09
N PRO A 166 -5.44 -2.07 -19.12
CA PRO A 166 -5.69 -0.65 -19.32
C PRO A 166 -4.69 0.04 -20.26
N ILE A 167 -3.51 -0.54 -20.54
CA ILE A 167 -2.55 0.11 -21.44
C ILE A 167 -2.93 -0.11 -22.90
N TYR A 168 -3.57 -1.21 -23.26
CA TYR A 168 -4.02 -1.51 -24.63
C TYR A 168 -5.52 -1.32 -24.80
N ASP A 169 -6.21 -0.81 -23.77
CA ASP A 169 -7.67 -0.70 -23.76
C ASP A 169 -8.36 -2.05 -24.03
N LEU A 170 -7.80 -3.12 -23.45
CA LEU A 170 -8.05 -4.48 -23.88
C LEU A 170 -8.72 -5.29 -22.77
N TYR A 171 -9.73 -6.03 -23.20
CA TYR A 171 -10.39 -7.12 -22.47
C TYR A 171 -10.72 -8.20 -23.50
N PHE A 172 -10.91 -9.43 -23.04
CA PHE A 172 -11.23 -10.55 -23.93
C PHE A 172 -12.65 -11.03 -23.72
N VAL A 173 -13.31 -11.38 -24.82
CA VAL A 173 -14.66 -11.94 -24.82
C VAL A 173 -14.58 -13.40 -25.26
N SER A 174 -15.10 -14.28 -24.42
CA SER A 174 -15.16 -15.71 -24.69
C SER A 174 -16.16 -16.04 -25.79
N PRO A 175 -16.11 -17.26 -26.39
CA PRO A 175 -17.11 -17.70 -27.37
C PRO A 175 -18.56 -17.59 -26.85
N ASP A 176 -18.75 -17.78 -25.54
CA ASP A 176 -20.04 -17.69 -24.86
C ASP A 176 -20.46 -16.24 -24.53
N LYS A 177 -19.71 -15.24 -25.03
CA LYS A 177 -19.96 -13.80 -24.86
C LYS A 177 -19.79 -13.29 -23.42
N HIS A 178 -19.03 -13.99 -22.59
CA HIS A 178 -18.63 -13.52 -21.27
C HIS A 178 -17.23 -12.92 -21.32
N LEU A 179 -16.88 -12.07 -20.35
CA LEU A 179 -15.50 -11.60 -20.23
C LEU A 179 -14.60 -12.72 -19.72
N ALA A 180 -13.44 -12.90 -20.35
CA ALA A 180 -12.54 -14.02 -20.09
C ALA A 180 -11.56 -13.74 -18.93
N SER A 181 -11.21 -14.80 -18.21
CA SER A 181 -10.17 -14.77 -17.17
C SER A 181 -8.75 -14.87 -17.77
N PHE A 182 -7.71 -14.56 -16.98
CA PHE A 182 -6.33 -14.78 -17.44
C PHE A 182 -6.08 -16.24 -17.80
N GLU A 183 -6.59 -17.17 -16.97
CA GLU A 183 -6.42 -18.62 -17.17
C GLU A 183 -7.05 -19.11 -18.48
N GLU A 184 -8.23 -18.57 -18.82
CA GLU A 184 -8.92 -18.90 -20.06
C GLU A 184 -8.17 -18.36 -21.29
N VAL A 185 -7.71 -17.11 -21.22
CA VAL A 185 -6.90 -16.49 -22.28
C VAL A 185 -5.59 -17.25 -22.50
N ALA A 186 -4.92 -17.63 -21.41
CA ALA A 186 -3.70 -18.42 -21.44
C ALA A 186 -3.92 -19.81 -22.07
N SER A 187 -5.05 -20.44 -21.80
CA SER A 187 -5.38 -21.79 -22.29
C SER A 187 -5.76 -21.82 -23.77
N ASN A 188 -6.23 -20.70 -24.31
CA ASN A 188 -6.69 -20.61 -25.71
C ASN A 188 -6.16 -19.35 -26.42
N TRP A 189 -4.87 -19.06 -26.26
CA TRP A 189 -4.27 -17.84 -26.82
C TRP A 189 -4.48 -17.71 -28.33
N ASN A 190 -4.47 -18.82 -29.08
CA ASN A 190 -4.67 -18.79 -30.53
C ASN A 190 -6.02 -18.21 -30.96
N PHE A 191 -7.06 -18.39 -30.15
CA PHE A 191 -8.37 -17.78 -30.35
C PHE A 191 -8.32 -16.29 -29.97
N TYR A 192 -7.83 -15.99 -28.76
CA TYR A 192 -7.88 -14.66 -28.16
C TYR A 192 -6.91 -13.65 -28.80
N GLN A 193 -5.79 -14.10 -29.36
CA GLN A 193 -4.82 -13.21 -30.03
C GLN A 193 -5.45 -12.42 -31.20
N ASN A 194 -6.56 -12.89 -31.76
CA ASN A 194 -7.26 -12.16 -32.82
C ASN A 194 -8.06 -10.96 -32.30
N GLN A 195 -8.21 -10.81 -30.97
CA GLN A 195 -8.92 -9.70 -30.32
C GLN A 195 -7.98 -8.57 -29.89
N VAL A 196 -6.65 -8.75 -30.00
CA VAL A 196 -5.68 -7.73 -29.59
C VAL A 196 -5.58 -6.61 -30.63
N PRO A 197 -5.25 -5.37 -30.23
CA PRO A 197 -5.07 -4.28 -31.17
C PRO A 197 -3.82 -4.48 -32.06
N ALA A 198 -3.75 -3.77 -33.18
CA ALA A 198 -2.68 -3.93 -34.17
C ALA A 198 -1.28 -3.59 -33.63
N ASP A 199 -1.18 -2.71 -32.62
CA ASP A 199 0.06 -2.31 -31.96
C ASP A 199 0.42 -3.17 -30.73
N TYR A 200 -0.31 -4.27 -30.50
CA TYR A 200 -0.08 -5.15 -29.37
C TYR A 200 1.29 -5.86 -29.44
N ASN A 201 2.03 -5.84 -28.33
CA ASN A 201 3.27 -6.61 -28.22
C ASN A 201 2.97 -8.12 -28.08
N LEU A 202 3.14 -8.90 -29.15
CA LEU A 202 2.87 -10.34 -29.17
C LEU A 202 3.70 -11.18 -28.18
N ASN A 203 4.75 -10.63 -27.56
CA ASN A 203 5.42 -11.31 -26.45
C ASN A 203 4.55 -11.39 -25.18
N TYR A 204 3.47 -10.62 -25.11
CA TYR A 204 2.46 -10.63 -24.05
C TYR A 204 1.39 -11.70 -24.31
N ASN A 205 1.83 -12.94 -24.48
CA ASN A 205 1.00 -14.05 -24.94
C ASN A 205 0.29 -14.84 -23.81
N TYR A 206 0.15 -14.24 -22.63
CA TYR A 206 -0.52 -14.86 -21.47
C TYR A 206 0.06 -16.21 -21.03
N SER A 207 1.31 -16.53 -21.37
CA SER A 207 1.95 -17.83 -21.07
C SER A 207 2.15 -18.13 -19.58
N GLY A 208 1.90 -17.17 -18.69
CA GLY A 208 1.88 -17.40 -17.25
C GLY A 208 1.73 -16.11 -16.45
N VAL A 209 1.26 -16.26 -15.21
CA VAL A 209 1.01 -15.14 -14.29
C VAL A 209 1.44 -15.47 -12.87
N ARG A 210 1.83 -14.44 -12.12
CA ARG A 210 1.90 -14.48 -10.66
C ARG A 210 1.24 -13.25 -10.07
N TYR A 211 0.61 -13.38 -8.91
CA TYR A 211 -0.09 -12.26 -8.27
C TYR A 211 0.73 -11.58 -7.16
N THR A 212 1.63 -12.34 -6.54
CA THR A 212 2.61 -11.85 -5.58
C THR A 212 3.98 -12.44 -5.89
N ASN A 213 5.00 -11.59 -5.93
CA ASN A 213 6.38 -12.07 -5.90
C ASN A 213 6.77 -12.42 -4.45
N TRP A 214 6.41 -13.63 -4.04
CA TRP A 214 6.69 -14.14 -2.69
C TRP A 214 8.19 -14.23 -2.36
N ASN A 215 9.08 -14.09 -3.34
CA ASN A 215 10.53 -14.10 -3.15
C ASN A 215 11.15 -12.69 -3.17
N LYS A 216 10.33 -11.62 -3.25
CA LYS A 216 10.82 -10.23 -3.31
C LYS A 216 11.62 -9.82 -2.07
N ILE A 217 11.15 -10.22 -0.88
CA ILE A 217 11.89 -10.05 0.38
C ILE A 217 12.26 -11.47 0.83
N PRO A 218 13.55 -11.84 0.74
CA PRO A 218 14.00 -13.15 1.17
C PRO A 218 13.54 -13.46 2.60
N ILE A 219 13.21 -14.72 2.88
CA ILE A 219 12.79 -15.23 4.19
C ILE A 219 11.38 -14.77 4.63
N ALA A 220 11.12 -13.47 4.67
CA ALA A 220 9.88 -12.92 5.24
C ALA A 220 8.64 -13.28 4.41
N LEU A 221 8.62 -12.93 3.12
CA LEU A 221 7.46 -13.21 2.26
C LEU A 221 7.24 -14.71 2.01
N PRO A 222 8.27 -15.55 1.83
CA PRO A 222 8.08 -17.00 1.74
C PRO A 222 7.48 -17.61 3.02
N LEU A 223 7.88 -17.10 4.20
CA LEU A 223 7.30 -17.54 5.47
C LEU A 223 5.83 -17.14 5.59
N VAL A 224 5.49 -15.90 5.23
CA VAL A 224 4.10 -15.44 5.17
C VAL A 224 3.28 -16.32 4.22
N LYS A 225 3.79 -16.61 3.02
CA LYS A 225 3.15 -17.53 2.07
C LYS A 225 2.91 -18.90 2.69
N LYS A 226 3.91 -19.47 3.37
CA LYS A 226 3.82 -20.79 4.01
C LYS A 226 2.72 -20.80 5.07
N ILE A 227 2.67 -19.79 5.93
CA ILE A 227 1.62 -19.66 6.96
C ILE A 227 0.24 -19.59 6.30
N ILE A 228 0.05 -18.70 5.32
CA ILE A 228 -1.23 -18.56 4.61
C ILE A 228 -1.62 -19.87 3.93
N SER A 229 -0.66 -20.56 3.29
CA SER A 229 -0.92 -21.83 2.60
C SER A 229 -1.37 -22.97 3.51
N LEU A 230 -1.08 -22.90 4.82
CA LEU A 230 -1.61 -23.86 5.80
C LEU A 230 -3.12 -23.68 6.02
N PHE A 231 -3.64 -22.46 5.87
CA PHE A 231 -5.05 -22.15 6.11
C PHE A 231 -5.91 -22.25 4.84
N VAL A 232 -5.41 -21.75 3.71
CA VAL A 232 -6.20 -21.67 2.46
C VAL A 232 -5.75 -22.65 1.39
N GLY A 233 -4.65 -23.37 1.61
CA GLY A 233 -4.04 -24.26 0.63
C GLY A 233 -3.02 -23.56 -0.28
N PRO A 234 -2.02 -24.29 -0.84
CA PRO A 234 -0.95 -23.70 -1.65
C PRO A 234 -1.44 -22.99 -2.91
N LYS A 235 -2.40 -23.58 -3.64
CA LYS A 235 -2.95 -23.01 -4.88
C LYS A 235 -3.61 -21.66 -4.63
N ASN A 236 -4.43 -21.54 -3.59
CA ASN A 236 -5.12 -20.29 -3.26
C ASN A 236 -4.15 -19.23 -2.73
N ALA A 237 -3.12 -19.63 -1.98
CA ALA A 237 -2.08 -18.71 -1.53
C ALA A 237 -1.32 -18.06 -2.71
N ASP A 238 -1.15 -18.78 -3.83
CA ASP A 238 -0.56 -18.23 -5.05
C ASP A 238 -1.43 -17.20 -5.76
N GLN A 239 -2.75 -17.25 -5.56
CA GLN A 239 -3.73 -16.33 -6.15
C GLN A 239 -3.82 -14.97 -5.43
N ILE A 240 -3.19 -14.84 -4.26
CA ILE A 240 -3.24 -13.61 -3.46
C ILE A 240 -2.32 -12.55 -4.09
N SER A 241 -2.85 -11.34 -4.28
CA SER A 241 -2.07 -10.17 -4.67
C SER A 241 -1.88 -9.22 -3.49
N LEU A 242 -0.69 -9.25 -2.86
CA LEU A 242 -0.39 -8.35 -1.75
C LEU A 242 -0.51 -6.87 -2.16
N ARG A 243 -0.19 -6.55 -3.42
CA ARG A 243 -0.24 -5.17 -3.94
C ARG A 243 -1.65 -4.56 -3.82
N SER A 244 -2.71 -5.36 -4.00
CA SER A 244 -4.09 -4.89 -3.88
C SER A 244 -4.41 -4.35 -2.48
N TYR A 245 -3.78 -4.88 -1.43
CA TYR A 245 -4.01 -4.42 -0.04
C TYR A 245 -3.30 -3.11 0.29
N PHE A 246 -2.19 -2.80 -0.39
CA PHE A 246 -1.44 -1.55 -0.22
C PHE A 246 -1.84 -0.46 -1.21
N LEU A 247 -2.90 -0.70 -1.95
CA LEU A 247 -3.38 0.15 -3.03
C LEU A 247 -3.87 1.51 -2.50
N LYS A 248 -4.46 1.53 -1.29
CA LYS A 248 -4.87 2.76 -0.59
C LYS A 248 -3.72 3.27 0.30
N THR A 249 -2.62 3.67 -0.32
CA THR A 249 -1.36 3.93 0.38
C THR A 249 -1.49 4.91 1.55
N TYR A 250 -2.19 6.04 1.35
CA TYR A 250 -2.42 7.01 2.43
C TYR A 250 -3.24 6.43 3.58
N GLU A 251 -4.30 5.67 3.29
CA GLU A 251 -5.11 5.01 4.31
C GLU A 251 -4.28 4.00 5.10
N THR A 252 -3.45 3.19 4.42
CA THR A 252 -2.57 2.23 5.09
C THR A 252 -1.54 2.94 5.99
N ILE A 253 -0.92 4.02 5.52
CA ILE A 253 0.05 4.79 6.31
C ILE A 253 -0.64 5.44 7.51
N PHE A 254 -1.85 5.96 7.33
CA PHE A 254 -2.66 6.51 8.41
C PHE A 254 -2.92 5.46 9.50
N GLN A 255 -3.38 4.26 9.13
CA GLN A 255 -3.64 3.17 10.06
C GLN A 255 -2.36 2.74 10.81
N VAL A 256 -1.25 2.59 10.11
CA VAL A 256 0.05 2.26 10.73
C VAL A 256 0.50 3.37 11.67
N GLY A 257 0.38 4.64 11.26
CA GLY A 257 0.71 5.79 12.08
C GLY A 257 -0.16 5.91 13.33
N LEU A 258 -1.45 5.56 13.26
CA LEU A 258 -2.33 5.48 14.44
C LEU A 258 -1.83 4.46 15.47
N ILE A 259 -1.38 3.29 15.02
CA ILE A 259 -0.77 2.28 15.92
C ILE A 259 0.45 2.86 16.61
N PHE A 260 1.35 3.53 15.87
CA PHE A 260 2.52 4.18 16.46
C PHE A 260 2.15 5.29 17.45
N LEU A 261 1.14 6.10 17.14
CA LEU A 261 0.64 7.14 18.03
C LEU A 261 0.15 6.53 19.35
N ILE A 262 -0.62 5.44 19.30
CA ILE A 262 -1.10 4.73 20.49
C ILE A 262 0.07 4.20 21.32
N LEU A 263 1.03 3.53 20.69
CA LEU A 263 2.20 2.96 21.38
C LEU A 263 3.05 4.04 22.05
N ILE A 264 3.33 5.14 21.37
CA ILE A 264 4.12 6.26 21.91
C ILE A 264 3.35 6.98 23.01
N SER A 265 2.04 7.16 22.86
CA SER A 265 1.21 7.76 23.90
C SER A 265 1.16 6.90 25.16
N ALA A 266 1.00 5.59 25.02
CA ALA A 266 1.05 4.64 26.14
C ALA A 266 2.39 4.67 26.85
N HIS A 267 3.51 4.63 26.10
CA HIS A 267 4.86 4.74 26.67
C HIS A 267 5.07 6.08 27.39
N THR A 268 4.63 7.19 26.81
CA THR A 268 4.71 8.53 27.42
C THR A 268 3.96 8.59 28.73
N PHE A 269 2.75 8.02 28.77
CA PHE A 269 1.96 7.92 29.98
C PHE A 269 2.65 7.08 31.06
N GLU A 270 3.29 5.96 30.70
CA GLU A 270 4.09 5.18 31.64
C GLU A 270 5.27 5.96 32.20
N VAL A 271 6.03 6.66 31.36
CA VAL A 271 7.17 7.49 31.80
C VAL A 271 6.69 8.58 32.75
N PHE A 272 5.59 9.27 32.42
CA PHE A 272 4.98 10.28 33.27
C PHE A 272 4.57 9.70 34.62
N ARG A 273 3.91 8.53 34.64
CA ARG A 273 3.53 7.84 35.88
C ARG A 273 4.74 7.47 36.73
N ARG A 274 5.83 6.99 36.13
CA ARG A 274 7.08 6.64 36.84
C ARG A 274 7.74 7.88 37.46
N GLN A 275 7.86 8.97 36.70
CA GLN A 275 8.42 10.23 37.21
C GLN A 275 7.57 10.82 38.34
N ARG A 276 6.24 10.82 38.20
CA ARG A 276 5.33 11.31 39.26
C ARG A 276 5.45 10.48 40.54
N ARG A 277 5.53 9.15 40.46
CA ARG A 277 5.75 8.28 41.64
C ARG A 277 7.08 8.57 42.32
N PHE A 278 8.15 8.76 41.55
CA PHE A 278 9.47 9.09 42.10
C PHE A 278 9.44 10.43 42.84
N ASN A 279 8.86 11.46 42.24
CA ASN A 279 8.75 12.79 42.87
C ASN A 279 7.91 12.74 44.16
N LEU A 280 6.79 12.02 44.17
CA LEU A 280 5.99 11.83 45.40
C LEU A 280 6.77 11.08 46.50
N SER A 281 7.55 10.07 46.14
CA SER A 281 8.39 9.35 47.11
C SER A 281 9.54 10.18 47.66
N ALA A 282 10.07 11.13 46.87
CA ALA A 282 11.11 12.06 47.32
C ALA A 282 10.53 13.09 48.29
N ILE A 283 9.38 13.69 47.97
CA ILE A 283 8.68 14.65 48.84
C ILE A 283 8.38 14.04 50.22
N ASN A 284 7.84 12.82 50.26
CA ASN A 284 7.54 12.15 51.54
C ASN A 284 8.80 11.88 52.37
N ARG A 285 9.93 11.54 51.72
CA ARG A 285 11.19 11.30 52.42
C ARG A 285 11.76 12.58 53.03
N ASP A 286 11.69 13.69 52.31
CA ASP A 286 12.19 14.98 52.79
C ASP A 286 11.32 15.51 53.96
N SER A 287 10.01 15.29 53.92
CA SER A 287 9.13 15.63 55.06
C SER A 287 9.45 14.81 56.31
N ASP A 288 9.72 13.50 56.16
CA ASP A 288 10.07 12.64 57.31
C ASP A 288 11.39 13.06 57.96
N ILE A 289 12.40 13.43 57.15
CA ILE A 289 13.69 13.93 57.64
C ILE A 289 13.49 15.25 58.42
N SER A 290 12.69 16.17 57.91
CA SER A 290 12.43 17.45 58.59
C SER A 290 11.74 17.29 59.94
N LEU A 291 10.88 16.28 60.10
CA LEU A 291 10.19 15.97 61.36
C LEU A 291 11.10 15.28 62.39
N LEU A 292 12.10 14.54 61.94
CA LEU A 292 13.12 13.94 62.81
C LEU A 292 14.06 15.01 63.38
N ASP A 293 14.45 16.01 62.58
CA ASP A 293 15.35 17.08 63.00
C ASP A 293 14.71 17.97 64.10
N GLN A 294 13.39 18.16 64.06
CA GLN A 294 12.65 18.90 65.11
C GLN A 294 12.49 18.13 66.43
N ARG A 295 12.84 16.84 66.48
CA ARG A 295 12.66 15.99 67.68
C ARG A 295 13.96 15.71 68.44
N ILE A 296 15.08 16.30 68.04
CA ILE A 296 16.34 16.24 68.79
C ILE A 296 16.39 17.48 69.70
N PRO A 297 16.00 17.40 70.98
CA PRO A 297 16.26 18.50 71.91
C PRO A 297 17.77 18.68 72.08
N ALA A 298 18.20 19.94 72.13
CA ALA A 298 19.58 20.36 72.39
C ALA A 298 20.08 19.92 73.78
#